data_AF-C4Y1S1-F1
#
_entry.id   AF-C4Y1S1-F1
#
_cell.length_a   1.000
_cell.length_b   1.000
_cell.length_c   1.000
_cell.angle_alpha   90.00
_cell.angle_beta   90.00
_cell.angle_gamma   90.00
#
_symmetry.space_group_name_H-M   'P 1'
#
loop_
_entity.id
_entity.type
_entity.pdbx_description
1 polymer ?
#
loop_
_entity_poly.entity_id
_entity_poly.type
_entity_poly.pdbx_seq_one_letter_code
_entity_poly.pdbx_strand_id
1 'polypeptide(L)'
;MSDKKQSQEGLLELEESLYPAQCPPYNEVEPSLSLNVELKLWNNGKSVKETALHLFNTSSSVDEASNLALEKSSRGVVPLTKYVYVEVPGTCRRKRFTAVGDQSRNLGSYFHEGETMYISDVPDFERRMRNRHLKWAAAVFAVLLVYAFVMISLYT
;
A
#
# COMPACT_ATOMS: atom_id res chain seq x y z
N MET A 1 31.41 -27.54 79.58
CA MET A 1 31.49 -28.66 78.61
C MET A 1 31.77 -28.00 77.27
N SER A 2 33.01 -28.13 76.81
CA SER A 2 33.55 -27.50 75.60
C SER A 2 33.03 -28.15 74.32
N ASP A 3 32.81 -27.31 73.32
CA ASP A 3 33.07 -27.46 71.88
C ASP A 3 32.84 -28.81 71.18
N LYS A 4 31.99 -28.75 70.13
CA LYS A 4 32.24 -29.31 68.77
C LYS A 4 31.10 -28.83 67.85
N LYS A 5 31.38 -27.99 66.85
CA LYS A 5 31.86 -28.30 65.47
C LYS A 5 30.77 -28.84 64.53
N GLN A 6 30.69 -28.16 63.38
CA GLN A 6 30.09 -28.47 62.06
C GLN A 6 28.76 -27.77 61.76
N SER A 7 28.71 -26.72 60.94
CA SER A 7 29.16 -26.55 59.53
C SER A 7 28.25 -27.29 58.56
N GLN A 8 27.51 -26.52 57.75
CA GLN A 8 27.58 -26.52 56.28
C GLN A 8 26.18 -26.38 55.67
N GLU A 9 25.68 -25.15 55.54
CA GLU A 9 24.80 -24.80 54.43
C GLU A 9 25.33 -23.50 53.84
N GLY A 10 25.94 -23.63 52.66
CA GLY A 10 26.59 -22.54 51.95
C GLY A 10 25.57 -21.50 51.52
N LEU A 11 25.59 -20.35 52.20
CA LEU A 11 25.19 -19.08 51.64
C LEU A 11 26.16 -18.79 50.50
N LEU A 12 25.78 -19.18 49.28
CA LEU A 12 26.32 -18.58 48.07
C LEU A 12 26.01 -17.09 48.16
N GLU A 13 27.03 -16.31 48.49
CA GLU A 13 27.13 -14.89 48.16
C GLU A 13 26.98 -14.78 46.64
N LEU A 14 25.73 -14.73 46.16
CA LEU A 14 25.46 -14.30 44.80
C LEU A 14 25.57 -12.78 44.81
N GLU A 15 26.82 -12.35 44.71
CA GLU A 15 27.29 -11.18 44.02
C GLU A 15 26.15 -10.28 43.53
N GLU A 16 25.88 -9.25 44.34
CA GLU A 16 25.08 -8.07 43.99
C GLU A 16 25.70 -7.44 42.73
N SER A 17 25.39 -7.99 41.56
CA SER A 17 25.78 -7.42 40.28
C SER A 17 24.93 -6.19 40.04
N LEU A 18 25.34 -5.07 40.62
CA LEU A 18 25.71 -3.78 40.00
C LEU A 18 25.21 -3.42 38.58
N TYR A 19 24.09 -3.95 38.13
CA TYR A 19 23.39 -3.50 36.94
C TYR A 19 21.89 -3.51 37.27
N PRO A 20 21.24 -2.34 37.47
CA PRO A 20 19.81 -2.31 37.21
C PRO A 20 19.66 -2.79 35.77
N ALA A 21 18.88 -3.86 35.57
CA ALA A 21 18.42 -4.20 34.23
C ALA A 21 17.75 -2.93 33.69
N GLN A 22 18.49 -2.19 32.86
CA GLN A 22 17.93 -1.21 31.96
C GLN A 22 17.08 -2.04 31.00
N CYS A 23 15.88 -2.40 31.44
CA CYS A 23 14.78 -2.52 30.52
C CYS A 23 14.84 -1.23 29.70
N PRO A 24 15.07 -1.29 28.37
CA PRO A 24 14.83 -0.11 27.56
C PRO A 24 13.41 0.37 27.92
N PRO A 25 13.17 1.70 27.98
CA PRO A 25 11.81 2.18 28.19
C PRO A 25 10.95 1.42 27.21
N TYR A 26 9.87 0.82 27.70
CA TYR A 26 8.89 0.10 26.89
C TYR A 26 8.64 1.00 25.68
N ASN A 27 9.28 0.70 24.55
CA ASN A 27 9.09 1.47 23.34
C ASN A 27 7.63 1.19 23.07
N GLU A 28 6.78 2.18 23.27
CA GLU A 28 5.48 2.23 22.65
C GLU A 28 5.78 2.19 21.16
N VAL A 29 5.97 0.98 20.63
CA VAL A 29 6.14 0.76 19.20
C VAL A 29 4.79 1.16 18.66
N GLU A 30 4.71 2.41 18.19
CA GLU A 30 3.49 2.94 17.62
C GLU A 30 2.96 1.90 16.62
N PRO A 31 1.68 1.51 16.72
CA PRO A 31 1.14 0.43 15.92
C PRO A 31 1.38 0.77 14.44
N SER A 32 2.18 -0.05 13.77
CA SER A 32 2.56 0.16 12.37
C SER A 32 1.79 -0.78 11.46
N LEU A 33 1.56 -0.33 10.23
CA LEU A 33 0.81 -1.01 9.20
C LEU A 33 1.66 -1.09 7.94
N SER A 34 1.91 -2.29 7.42
CA SER A 34 2.54 -2.44 6.11
C SER A 34 1.48 -2.47 5.01
N LEU A 35 1.58 -1.52 4.08
CA LEU A 35 0.68 -1.38 2.95
C LEU A 35 1.45 -1.41 1.64
N ASN A 36 0.90 -2.14 0.68
CA ASN A 36 1.32 -2.00 -0.70
C ASN A 36 0.71 -0.70 -1.24
N VAL A 37 1.52 0.22 -1.75
CA VAL A 37 1.03 1.43 -2.40
C VAL A 37 1.22 1.31 -3.90
N GLU A 38 0.13 1.40 -4.65
CA GLU A 38 0.14 1.43 -6.10
C GLU A 38 -0.21 2.84 -6.60
N LEU A 39 0.81 3.55 -7.09
CA LEU A 39 0.68 4.85 -7.72
C LEU A 39 0.29 4.66 -9.18
N LYS A 40 -0.82 5.29 -9.58
CA LYS A 40 -1.32 5.31 -10.96
C LYS A 40 -1.55 6.74 -11.42
N LEU A 41 -0.51 7.37 -11.93
CA LEU A 41 -0.54 8.77 -12.34
C LEU A 41 -0.71 8.91 -13.85
N TRP A 42 -1.55 9.85 -14.28
CA TRP A 42 -1.84 10.20 -15.66
C TRP A 42 -1.16 11.51 -16.07
N ASN A 43 0.16 11.46 -16.29
CA ASN A 43 0.89 12.63 -16.77
C ASN A 43 0.81 12.75 -18.30
N ASN A 44 0.10 13.76 -18.80
CA ASN A 44 0.09 14.16 -20.23
C ASN A 44 -0.07 12.99 -21.22
N GLY A 45 -1.01 12.08 -20.93
CA GLY A 45 -1.34 10.94 -21.80
C GLY A 45 -0.50 9.68 -21.56
N LYS A 46 0.60 9.75 -20.80
CA LYS A 46 1.36 8.59 -20.34
C LYS A 46 0.88 8.16 -18.96
N SER A 47 0.47 6.90 -18.84
CA SER A 47 0.18 6.29 -17.54
C SER A 47 1.49 5.85 -16.90
N VAL A 48 1.74 6.34 -15.69
CA VAL A 48 2.80 5.87 -14.83
C VAL A 48 2.17 4.94 -13.81
N LYS A 49 2.71 3.73 -13.71
CA LYS A 49 2.39 2.78 -12.65
C LYS A 49 3.65 2.51 -11.84
N GLU A 50 3.57 2.71 -10.54
CA GLU A 50 4.62 2.37 -9.59
C GLU A 50 3.99 1.62 -8.42
N THR A 51 4.69 0.63 -7.88
CA THR A 51 4.21 -0.17 -6.76
C THR A 51 5.35 -0.31 -5.77
N ALA A 52 5.10 0.05 -4.52
CA ALA A 52 6.08 0.01 -3.46
C ALA A 52 5.41 -0.43 -2.15
N LEU A 53 6.13 -1.22 -1.35
CA LEU A 53 5.71 -1.56 0.00
C LEU A 53 6.17 -0.44 0.93
N HIS A 54 5.26 0.12 1.71
CA HIS A 54 5.55 1.15 2.68
C HIS A 54 5.03 0.77 4.06
N LEU A 55 5.83 1.09 5.07
CA LEU A 55 5.42 0.98 6.47
C LEU A 55 4.89 2.34 6.92
N PHE A 56 3.65 2.37 7.40
CA PHE A 56 2.99 3.56 7.92
C PHE A 56 2.63 3.38 9.38
N ASN A 57 2.45 4.49 10.11
CA ASN A 57 1.81 4.43 11.42
C ASN A 57 0.29 4.26 11.22
N THR A 58 -0.34 3.33 11.93
CA THR A 58 -1.80 3.11 11.89
C THR A 58 -2.61 4.34 12.30
N SER A 59 -2.05 5.21 13.15
CA SER A 59 -2.68 6.47 13.57
C SER A 59 -2.53 7.60 12.56
N SER A 60 -1.65 7.45 11.56
CA SER A 60 -1.48 8.47 10.51
C SER A 60 -2.75 8.60 9.67
N SER A 61 -3.04 9.83 9.24
CA SER A 61 -4.18 10.06 8.36
C SER A 61 -3.91 9.50 6.96
N VAL A 62 -4.97 9.15 6.23
CA VAL A 62 -4.85 8.73 4.82
C VAL A 62 -4.21 9.83 3.96
N ASP A 63 -4.48 11.09 4.26
CA ASP A 63 -3.87 12.21 3.55
C ASP A 63 -2.36 12.29 3.77
N GLU A 64 -1.90 12.20 5.02
CA GLU A 64 -0.47 12.20 5.36
C GLU A 64 0.26 10.99 4.77
N ALA A 65 -0.29 9.78 4.94
CA ALA A 65 0.31 8.57 4.41
C ALA A 65 0.40 8.59 2.88
N SER A 66 -0.63 9.11 2.19
CA SER A 66 -0.60 9.23 0.74
C SER A 66 0.38 10.31 0.26
N ASN A 67 0.55 11.42 0.99
CA ASN A 67 1.59 12.41 0.69
C ASN A 67 2.99 11.81 0.87
N LEU A 68 3.21 11.09 1.97
CA LEU A 68 4.48 10.44 2.26
C LEU A 68 4.83 9.38 1.20
N ALA A 69 3.83 8.65 0.70
CA ALA A 69 4.02 7.72 -0.41
C ALA A 69 4.40 8.43 -1.73
N LEU A 70 3.80 9.59 -2.00
CA LEU A 70 4.12 10.39 -3.19
C LEU A 70 5.53 11.01 -3.09
N GLU A 71 5.94 11.48 -1.91
CA GLU A 71 7.29 12.00 -1.67
C GLU A 71 8.36 10.91 -1.84
N LYS A 72 8.06 9.69 -1.38
CA LYS A 72 8.95 8.53 -1.54
C LYS A 72 8.93 7.93 -2.94
N SER A 73 8.05 8.38 -3.84
CA SER A 73 8.01 7.91 -5.23
C SER A 73 9.33 8.25 -5.93
N SER A 74 9.89 7.26 -6.61
CA SER A 74 11.17 7.39 -7.33
C SER A 74 11.16 8.44 -8.45
N ARG A 75 9.96 8.91 -8.86
CA ARG A 75 9.79 9.80 -10.01
C ARG A 75 9.62 11.27 -9.62
N GLY A 76 9.45 11.59 -8.34
CA GLY A 76 9.24 12.97 -7.88
C GLY A 76 8.01 13.66 -8.51
N VAL A 77 7.06 12.88 -9.03
CA VAL A 77 5.85 13.42 -9.66
C VAL A 77 4.79 13.58 -8.60
N VAL A 78 4.60 14.82 -8.14
CA VAL A 78 3.52 15.20 -7.23
C VAL A 78 2.33 15.68 -8.07
N PRO A 79 1.21 14.93 -8.11
CA PRO A 79 0.03 15.36 -8.84
C PRO A 79 -0.66 16.55 -8.16
N LEU A 80 -1.26 17.44 -8.96
CA LEU A 80 -1.99 18.61 -8.44
C LEU A 80 -3.24 18.21 -7.62
N THR A 81 -3.87 17.10 -8.02
CA THR A 81 -5.01 16.49 -7.34
C THR A 81 -4.74 15.01 -7.15
N LYS A 82 -5.03 14.47 -5.96
CA LYS A 82 -4.90 13.04 -5.66
C LYS A 82 -6.22 12.47 -5.17
N TYR A 83 -6.43 11.21 -5.48
CA TYR A 83 -7.57 10.41 -5.08
C TYR A 83 -7.02 9.09 -4.55
N VAL A 84 -7.43 8.74 -3.34
CA VAL A 84 -7.04 7.48 -2.69
C VAL A 84 -8.17 6.48 -2.81
N TYR A 85 -7.84 5.24 -3.16
CA TYR A 85 -8.80 4.14 -3.28
C TYR A 85 -8.32 2.91 -2.52
N VAL A 86 -9.28 2.16 -2.01
CA VAL A 86 -9.10 0.83 -1.42
C VAL A 86 -9.62 -0.21 -2.38
N GLU A 87 -8.89 -1.31 -2.55
CA GLU A 87 -9.41 -2.49 -3.25
C GLU A 87 -10.40 -3.23 -2.36
N VAL A 88 -11.64 -3.34 -2.82
CA VAL A 88 -12.69 -4.06 -2.09
C VAL A 88 -12.80 -5.47 -2.68
N PRO A 89 -12.78 -6.53 -1.85
CA PRO A 89 -12.99 -7.88 -2.32
C PRO A 89 -14.36 -8.00 -3.01
N GLY A 90 -14.34 -8.31 -4.30
CA GLY A 90 -15.54 -8.48 -5.12
C GLY A 90 -15.78 -9.95 -5.47
N THR A 91 -17.05 -10.32 -5.70
CA THR A 91 -17.47 -11.67 -6.12
C THR A 91 -17.08 -12.05 -7.55
N CYS A 92 -16.46 -11.14 -8.31
CA CYS A 92 -16.06 -11.33 -9.69
C CYS A 92 -14.54 -11.17 -9.84
N ARG A 93 -13.93 -11.82 -10.84
CA ARG A 93 -12.49 -11.69 -11.21
C ARG A 93 -12.00 -10.26 -11.50
N ARG A 94 -12.84 -9.23 -11.33
CA ARG A 94 -12.47 -7.82 -11.41
C ARG A 94 -12.29 -7.25 -10.01
N LYS A 95 -11.10 -6.71 -9.78
CA LYS A 95 -10.81 -5.80 -8.66
C LYS A 95 -11.84 -4.66 -8.70
N ARG A 96 -12.49 -4.37 -7.57
CA ARG A 96 -13.31 -3.16 -7.41
C ARG A 96 -12.54 -2.18 -6.54
N PHE A 97 -12.60 -0.91 -6.88
CA PHE A 97 -11.98 0.15 -6.10
C PHE A 97 -13.07 1.04 -5.49
N THR A 98 -12.95 1.34 -4.21
CA THR A 98 -13.80 2.32 -3.52
C THR A 98 -12.94 3.52 -3.14
N ALA A 99 -13.39 4.72 -3.50
CA ALA A 99 -12.70 5.95 -3.14
C ALA A 99 -12.80 6.18 -1.63
N VAL A 100 -11.69 6.56 -1.02
CA VAL A 100 -11.67 7.01 0.38
C VAL A 100 -12.24 8.43 0.43
N GLY A 101 -13.45 8.57 0.93
CA GLY A 101 -14.15 9.85 1.01
C GLY A 101 -13.58 10.79 2.07
N ASP A 102 -13.22 10.26 3.23
CA ASP A 102 -12.70 11.04 4.36
C ASP A 102 -11.22 10.70 4.58
N GLN A 103 -10.34 11.50 3.98
CA GLN A 103 -8.88 11.27 4.05
C GLN A 103 -8.27 11.73 5.38
N SER A 104 -9.03 12.40 6.24
CA SER A 104 -8.57 12.88 7.54
C SER A 104 -8.53 11.78 8.61
N ARG A 105 -9.25 10.67 8.38
CA ARG A 105 -9.26 9.54 9.31
C ARG A 105 -7.99 8.72 9.23
N ASN A 106 -7.76 8.00 10.32
CA ASN A 106 -6.63 7.12 10.51
C ASN A 106 -6.60 5.98 9.48
N LEU A 107 -5.39 5.63 9.03
CA LEU A 107 -5.13 4.57 8.08
C LEU A 107 -5.77 3.25 8.47
N GLY A 108 -5.63 2.87 9.74
CA GLY A 108 -6.13 1.60 10.27
C GLY A 108 -7.66 1.46 10.20
N SER A 109 -8.40 2.56 9.98
CA SER A 109 -9.86 2.48 9.79
C SER A 109 -10.27 2.06 8.38
N TYR A 110 -9.39 2.24 7.40
CA TYR A 110 -9.65 1.95 5.98
C TYR A 110 -8.85 0.79 5.43
N PHE A 111 -7.67 0.56 6.00
CA PHE A 111 -6.71 -0.40 5.50
C PHE A 111 -6.32 -1.41 6.57
N HIS A 112 -6.07 -2.64 6.15
CA HIS A 112 -5.55 -3.72 6.98
C HIS A 112 -4.18 -4.18 6.48
N GLU A 113 -3.45 -4.94 7.31
CA GLU A 113 -2.09 -5.39 7.00
C GLU A 113 -2.06 -6.17 5.68
N GLY A 114 -1.16 -5.78 4.77
CA GLY A 114 -1.00 -6.40 3.45
C GLY A 114 -2.01 -5.95 2.38
N GLU A 115 -2.96 -5.07 2.72
CA GLU A 115 -3.83 -4.46 1.72
C GLU A 115 -3.08 -3.48 0.81
N THR A 116 -3.72 -3.16 -0.32
CA THR A 116 -3.16 -2.24 -1.31
C THR A 116 -3.90 -0.90 -1.32
N MET A 117 -3.17 0.17 -1.03
CA MET A 117 -3.61 1.55 -1.20
C MET A 117 -3.32 1.99 -2.64
N TYR A 118 -4.33 2.49 -3.34
CA TYR A 118 -4.19 2.99 -4.69
C TYR A 118 -4.27 4.51 -4.68
N ILE A 119 -3.28 5.18 -5.27
CA ILE A 119 -3.26 6.64 -5.40
C ILE A 119 -3.30 6.98 -6.88
N SER A 120 -4.26 7.82 -7.26
CA SER A 120 -4.45 8.26 -8.65
C SER A 120 -4.70 9.75 -8.70
N ASP A 121 -4.26 10.40 -9.78
CA ASP A 121 -4.51 11.81 -10.05
C ASP A 121 -5.88 12.07 -10.67
N VAL A 122 -6.64 11.00 -10.94
CA VAL A 122 -7.94 11.03 -11.60
C VAL A 122 -9.02 10.37 -10.73
N PRO A 123 -10.24 10.95 -10.67
CA PRO A 123 -11.36 10.45 -9.85
C PRO A 123 -12.02 9.15 -10.37
N ASP A 124 -11.66 8.68 -11.57
CA ASP A 124 -12.46 7.68 -12.30
C ASP A 124 -11.55 6.77 -13.15
N PHE A 125 -10.58 6.12 -12.47
CA PHE A 125 -9.52 5.33 -13.13
C PHE A 125 -10.08 4.20 -14.00
N GLU A 126 -11.00 3.39 -13.46
CA GLU A 126 -11.58 2.24 -14.19
C GLU A 126 -12.30 2.67 -15.47
N ARG A 127 -13.07 3.76 -15.40
CA ARG A 127 -13.84 4.28 -16.53
C ARG A 127 -12.93 4.76 -17.66
N ARG A 128 -11.83 5.47 -17.34
CA ARG A 128 -10.86 5.91 -18.36
C ARG A 128 -10.14 4.74 -19.02
N MET A 129 -9.76 3.72 -18.25
CA MET A 129 -9.11 2.52 -18.80
C MET A 129 -10.07 1.75 -19.73
N ARG A 130 -11.32 1.55 -19.29
CA ARG A 130 -12.36 0.92 -20.11
C ARG A 130 -12.60 1.65 -21.43
N ASN A 131 -12.68 2.98 -21.39
CA ASN A 131 -12.90 3.78 -22.60
C ASN A 131 -11.75 3.66 -23.60
N ARG A 132 -10.50 3.49 -23.15
CA ARG A 132 -9.38 3.21 -24.07
C ARG A 132 -9.51 1.85 -24.71
N HIS A 133 -9.76 0.81 -23.93
CA HIS A 133 -9.92 -0.53 -24.48
C HIS A 133 -11.07 -0.58 -25.50
N LEU A 134 -12.17 0.12 -25.24
CA LEU A 134 -13.27 0.24 -26.19
C LEU A 134 -12.85 0.98 -27.47
N LYS A 135 -12.11 2.10 -27.36
CA LYS A 135 -11.58 2.83 -28.52
C LYS A 135 -10.61 1.99 -29.35
N TRP A 136 -9.71 1.26 -28.70
CA TRP A 136 -8.78 0.35 -29.37
C TRP A 136 -9.52 -0.81 -30.05
N ALA A 137 -10.48 -1.43 -29.37
CA ALA A 137 -11.30 -2.49 -29.94
C ALA A 137 -12.10 -1.98 -31.16
N ALA A 138 -12.69 -0.77 -31.08
CA ALA A 138 -13.39 -0.15 -32.19
C ALA A 138 -12.45 0.14 -33.37
N ALA A 139 -11.23 0.62 -33.12
CA ALA A 139 -10.24 0.86 -34.16
C ALA A 139 -9.81 -0.45 -34.87
N VAL A 140 -9.54 -1.51 -34.10
CA VAL A 140 -9.21 -2.84 -34.67
C VAL A 140 -10.37 -3.39 -35.49
N PHE A 141 -11.59 -3.26 -34.98
CA PHE A 141 -12.79 -3.71 -35.70
C PHE A 141 -12.99 -2.95 -37.02
N ALA A 142 -12.76 -1.63 -37.03
CA ALA A 142 -12.83 -0.83 -38.26
C ALA A 142 -11.78 -1.28 -39.30
N VAL A 143 -10.55 -1.57 -38.88
CA VAL A 143 -9.49 -2.09 -39.77
C VAL A 143 -9.89 -3.45 -40.35
N LEU A 144 -10.44 -4.35 -39.54
CA LEU A 144 -10.91 -5.66 -39.99
C LEU A 144 -12.05 -5.55 -41.01
N LEU A 145 -12.99 -4.61 -40.80
CA LEU A 145 -14.07 -4.36 -41.76
C LEU A 145 -13.55 -3.84 -43.10
N VAL A 146 -12.61 -2.89 -43.08
CA VAL A 146 -11.99 -2.36 -44.31
C VAL A 146 -11.25 -3.49 -45.04
N TYR A 147 -10.49 -4.30 -44.33
CA TYR A 147 -9.79 -5.45 -44.91
C TYR A 147 -10.76 -6.44 -45.54
N ALA A 148 -11.84 -6.80 -44.84
CA ALA A 148 -12.87 -7.70 -45.36
C ALA A 148 -13.54 -7.13 -46.62
N PHE A 149 -13.85 -5.83 -46.64
CA PHE A 149 -14.46 -5.17 -47.78
C PHE A 149 -13.53 -5.18 -49.01
N VAL A 150 -12.24 -4.91 -48.83
CA VAL A 150 -11.24 -4.97 -49.90
C VAL A 150 -11.14 -6.38 -50.46
N MET A 151 -11.07 -7.40 -49.59
CA MET A 151 -11.01 -8.79 -50.03
C MET A 151 -12.26 -9.16 -50.83
N ILE A 152 -13.46 -8.87 -50.32
CA ILE A 152 -14.70 -9.15 -51.05
C ILE A 152 -14.67 -8.50 -52.45
N SER A 153 -14.27 -7.23 -52.52
CA SER A 153 -14.19 -6.48 -53.79
C SER A 153 -13.15 -7.02 -54.78
N LEU A 154 -12.16 -7.77 -54.32
CA LEU A 154 -11.14 -8.41 -55.18
C LEU A 154 -11.57 -9.81 -55.65
N TYR A 155 -12.49 -10.46 -54.94
CA TYR A 155 -12.99 -11.81 -55.24
C TYR A 155 -14.40 -11.82 -55.86
N THR A 156 -15.02 -10.65 -56.02
CA THR A 156 -16.25 -10.44 -56.82
C THR A 156 -15.91 -9.77 -58.13
#